data_AF-A0A4R9BCH5-F1
#
_entry.id   AF-A0A4R9BCH5-F1
#
_cell.length_a   1.000
_cell.length_b   1.000
_cell.length_c   1.000
_cell.angle_alpha   90.00
_cell.angle_beta   90.00
_cell.angle_gamma   90.00
#
_symmetry.space_group_name_H-M   'P 1'
#
loop_
_entity.id
_entity.type
_entity.pdbx_description
1 polymer ?
#
loop_
_entity_poly.entity_id
_entity_poly.type
_entity_poly.pdbx_seq_one_letter_code
_entity_poly.pdbx_strand_id
1 'polypeptide(L)'
;MPPTHEQLRRRKAIRSWIPAAVLLAAIGAAFTIAVNTRVTDVGTAPTAAPAGAVTAKGTSLFTDDGLSYIADTRRVSIDATTVPIPAEPLGLSRSGRLTVVPPTEGVYEYLTVLGPGGGMRFNGTSTEITTAGGRLAAARVEDSTRVLGYRNTLDLLRGRAARYGIPDADLAGFPTAAERAFKADAAYEYRIHTDNALGVALTVTATCSGDSTCMIVDEFSFG
;
A
#
# COMPACT_ATOMS: atom_id res chain seq x y z
N MET A 1 -40.95 -52.25 0.01
CA MET A 1 -41.85 -51.11 0.31
C MET A 1 -41.36 -49.89 -0.47
N PRO A 2 -42.17 -49.33 -1.39
CA PRO A 2 -41.81 -48.09 -2.08
C PRO A 2 -41.80 -46.92 -1.08
N PRO A 3 -40.83 -45.99 -1.18
CA PRO A 3 -40.76 -44.83 -0.31
C PRO A 3 -42.01 -43.96 -0.51
N THR A 4 -42.63 -43.52 0.59
CA THR A 4 -43.81 -42.67 0.55
C THR A 4 -43.49 -41.31 -0.07
N HIS A 5 -44.47 -40.69 -0.74
CA HIS A 5 -44.32 -39.38 -1.41
C HIS A 5 -43.74 -38.29 -0.50
N GLU A 6 -43.94 -38.41 0.81
CA GLU A 6 -43.42 -37.49 1.82
C GLU A 6 -41.91 -37.63 2.06
N GLN A 7 -41.36 -38.86 2.00
CA GLN A 7 -39.92 -39.12 2.10
C GLN A 7 -39.16 -38.58 0.87
N LEU A 8 -39.78 -38.63 -0.31
CA LEU A 8 -39.21 -38.06 -1.54
C LEU A 8 -39.22 -36.53 -1.53
N ARG A 9 -40.27 -35.89 -0.98
CA ARG A 9 -40.34 -34.43 -0.82
C ARG A 9 -39.28 -33.90 0.15
N ARG A 10 -39.08 -34.53 1.31
CA ARG A 10 -38.03 -34.15 2.27
C ARG A 10 -36.62 -34.26 1.67
N ARG A 11 -36.32 -35.34 0.95
CA ARG A 11 -35.01 -35.52 0.28
C ARG A 11 -34.76 -34.48 -0.81
N LYS A 12 -35.80 -34.08 -1.55
CA LYS A 12 -35.69 -33.04 -2.59
C LYS A 12 -35.49 -31.63 -1.99
N ALA A 13 -36.16 -31.33 -0.86
CA ALA A 13 -36.01 -30.07 -0.14
C ALA A 13 -34.62 -29.89 0.50
N ILE A 14 -34.05 -30.96 1.06
CA ILE A 14 -32.69 -30.93 1.65
C ILE A 14 -31.64 -30.77 0.55
N ARG A 15 -31.83 -31.41 -0.61
CA ARG A 15 -30.88 -31.36 -1.73
C ARG A 15 -30.99 -30.07 -2.55
N SER A 16 -32.10 -29.34 -2.49
CA SER A 16 -32.29 -28.08 -3.22
C SER A 16 -31.65 -26.86 -2.54
N TRP A 17 -31.30 -26.94 -1.26
CA TRP A 17 -30.67 -25.81 -0.56
C TRP A 17 -29.15 -25.79 -0.70
N ILE A 18 -28.53 -26.95 -0.95
CA ILE A 18 -27.07 -27.09 -1.11
C ILE A 18 -26.51 -26.21 -2.25
N PRO A 19 -27.12 -26.15 -3.45
CA PRO A 19 -26.64 -25.26 -4.51
C PRO A 19 -26.73 -23.78 -4.12
N ALA A 20 -27.79 -23.39 -3.41
CA ALA A 20 -27.98 -22.01 -2.96
C ALA A 20 -26.99 -21.62 -1.85
N ALA A 21 -26.70 -22.53 -0.90
CA ALA A 21 -25.71 -22.32 0.15
C ALA A 21 -24.28 -22.25 -0.41
N VAL A 22 -23.95 -23.08 -1.41
CA VAL A 22 -22.65 -23.02 -2.11
C VAL A 22 -22.52 -21.72 -2.90
N LEU A 23 -23.58 -21.27 -3.57
CA LEU A 23 -23.60 -19.97 -4.25
C LEU A 23 -23.44 -18.80 -3.28
N LEU A 24 -24.12 -18.83 -2.13
CA LEU A 24 -23.99 -17.79 -1.10
C LEU A 24 -22.59 -17.77 -0.47
N ALA A 25 -21.98 -18.94 -0.25
CA ALA A 25 -20.60 -19.02 0.24
C ALA A 25 -19.59 -18.52 -0.81
N ALA A 26 -19.80 -18.84 -2.10
CA ALA A 26 -18.97 -18.34 -3.20
C ALA A 26 -19.12 -16.83 -3.39
N ILE A 27 -20.35 -16.30 -3.30
CA ILE A 27 -20.61 -14.85 -3.31
C ILE A 27 -20.00 -14.19 -2.08
N GLY A 28 -20.11 -14.80 -0.90
CA GLY A 28 -19.53 -14.30 0.35
C GLY A 28 -18.01 -14.22 0.28
N ALA A 29 -17.35 -15.27 -0.24
CA ALA A 29 -15.90 -15.30 -0.47
C ALA A 29 -15.47 -14.30 -1.56
N ALA A 30 -16.23 -14.20 -2.65
CA ALA A 30 -15.99 -13.19 -3.68
C ALA A 30 -16.20 -11.76 -3.15
N PHE A 31 -17.13 -11.56 -2.23
CA PHE A 31 -17.39 -10.27 -1.59
C PHE A 31 -16.30 -9.90 -0.59
N THR A 32 -15.78 -10.82 0.23
CA THR A 32 -14.62 -10.52 1.10
C THR A 32 -13.35 -10.25 0.31
N ILE A 33 -13.11 -10.99 -0.78
CA ILE A 33 -12.00 -10.71 -1.70
C ILE A 33 -12.21 -9.37 -2.41
N ALA A 34 -13.42 -9.07 -2.86
CA ALA A 34 -13.77 -7.80 -3.50
C ALA A 34 -13.67 -6.61 -2.54
N VAL A 35 -14.15 -6.70 -1.30
CA VAL A 35 -14.09 -5.61 -0.33
C VAL A 35 -12.63 -5.35 0.10
N ASN A 36 -11.81 -6.39 0.23
CA ASN A 36 -10.37 -6.23 0.48
C ASN A 36 -9.59 -5.71 -0.74
N THR A 37 -10.13 -5.82 -1.96
CA THR A 37 -9.48 -5.35 -3.19
C THR A 37 -10.07 -4.05 -3.76
N ARG A 38 -11.16 -3.52 -3.20
CA ARG A 38 -11.93 -2.37 -3.75
C ARG A 38 -11.92 -1.11 -2.89
N VAL A 39 -11.04 -0.99 -1.91
CA VAL A 39 -10.74 0.35 -1.38
C VAL A 39 -9.80 1.02 -2.36
N THR A 40 -10.38 1.81 -3.27
CA THR A 40 -9.79 2.69 -4.29
C THR A 40 -9.30 2.02 -5.59
N ASP A 41 -10.15 1.93 -6.61
CA ASP A 41 -9.88 2.60 -7.90
C ASP A 41 -10.92 2.26 -8.96
N VAL A 42 -11.37 3.31 -9.63
CA VAL A 42 -12.18 3.30 -10.83
C VAL A 42 -11.23 3.11 -12.03
N GLY A 43 -11.56 2.16 -12.91
CA GLY A 43 -10.84 1.90 -14.17
C GLY A 43 -10.36 0.47 -14.25
N THR A 44 -11.16 -0.38 -14.90
CA THR A 44 -10.86 -1.72 -15.42
C THR A 44 -9.90 -2.59 -14.59
N ALA A 45 -10.44 -3.58 -13.87
CA ALA A 45 -9.63 -4.60 -13.20
C ALA A 45 -8.67 -5.23 -14.22
N PRO A 46 -7.36 -5.33 -13.93
CA PRO A 46 -6.43 -5.98 -14.82
C PRO A 46 -6.90 -7.41 -15.09
N THR A 47 -6.77 -7.85 -16.34
CA THR A 47 -6.67 -9.27 -16.70
C THR A 47 -5.69 -9.93 -15.73
N ALA A 48 -5.94 -11.17 -15.29
CA ALA A 48 -5.10 -11.85 -14.31
C ALA A 48 -3.60 -11.59 -14.55
N ALA A 49 -2.87 -11.23 -13.50
CA ALA A 49 -1.47 -10.83 -13.62
C ALA A 49 -0.68 -11.90 -14.40
N PRO A 50 0.17 -11.49 -15.36
CA PRO A 50 1.02 -12.43 -16.09
C PRO A 50 1.84 -13.30 -15.13
N ALA A 51 2.17 -14.51 -15.58
CA ALA A 51 3.10 -15.36 -14.83
C ALA A 51 4.42 -14.59 -14.65
N GLY A 52 4.96 -14.58 -13.42
CA GLY A 52 6.20 -13.86 -13.13
C GLY A 52 6.04 -12.36 -12.87
N ALA A 53 4.83 -11.79 -12.94
CA ALA A 53 4.59 -10.39 -12.58
C ALA A 53 4.35 -10.16 -11.08
N VAL A 54 3.72 -11.14 -10.42
CA VAL A 54 3.45 -11.11 -8.98
C VAL A 54 3.64 -12.51 -8.37
N THR A 55 3.89 -12.57 -7.06
CA THR A 55 3.86 -13.83 -6.30
C THR A 55 2.43 -14.37 -6.21
N ALA A 56 2.27 -15.61 -5.76
CA ALA A 56 0.94 -16.19 -5.50
C ALA A 56 0.11 -15.39 -4.47
N LYS A 57 0.76 -14.56 -3.64
CA LYS A 57 0.09 -13.67 -2.67
C LYS A 57 -0.18 -12.26 -3.22
N GLY A 58 0.20 -11.98 -4.47
CA GLY A 58 0.04 -10.65 -5.07
C GLY A 58 1.12 -9.63 -4.70
N THR A 59 2.28 -10.08 -4.19
CA THR A 59 3.48 -9.24 -4.03
C THR A 59 4.08 -8.96 -5.40
N SER A 60 4.49 -7.73 -5.68
CA SER A 60 5.15 -7.38 -6.94
C SER A 60 6.47 -8.12 -7.09
N LEU A 61 6.72 -8.62 -8.29
CA LEU A 61 8.04 -9.05 -8.74
C LEU A 61 8.67 -7.91 -9.55
N PHE A 62 9.97 -7.75 -9.42
CA PHE A 62 10.77 -6.70 -10.09
C PHE A 62 11.63 -7.30 -11.21
N THR A 63 11.12 -8.37 -11.82
CA THR A 63 11.59 -8.93 -13.10
C THR A 63 11.07 -8.09 -14.26
N ASP A 64 11.54 -8.32 -15.49
CA ASP A 64 11.07 -7.57 -16.66
C ASP A 64 9.53 -7.62 -16.84
N ASP A 65 8.93 -8.80 -16.71
CA ASP A 65 7.46 -8.97 -16.78
C ASP A 65 6.74 -8.25 -15.64
N GLY A 66 7.32 -8.28 -14.43
CA GLY A 66 6.77 -7.59 -13.27
C GLY A 66 6.87 -6.08 -13.39
N LEU A 67 7.99 -5.54 -13.86
CA LEU A 67 8.16 -4.12 -14.12
C LEU A 67 7.22 -3.62 -15.22
N SER A 68 7.02 -4.40 -16.29
CA SER A 68 6.02 -4.07 -17.31
C SER A 68 4.61 -4.02 -16.72
N TYR A 69 4.25 -5.02 -15.90
CA TYR A 69 2.94 -5.04 -15.24
C TYR A 69 2.76 -3.89 -14.24
N ILE A 70 3.81 -3.51 -13.51
CA ILE A 70 3.82 -2.35 -12.63
C ILE A 70 3.64 -1.06 -13.44
N ALA A 71 4.30 -0.91 -14.58
CA ALA A 71 4.14 0.27 -15.44
C ALA A 71 2.69 0.40 -15.96
N ASP A 72 2.07 -0.72 -16.35
CA ASP A 72 0.69 -0.75 -16.86
C ASP A 72 -0.34 -0.48 -15.75
N THR A 73 -0.16 -1.09 -14.58
CA THR A 73 -1.15 -1.03 -13.49
C THR A 73 -0.87 0.07 -12.48
N ARG A 74 0.34 0.63 -12.49
CA ARG A 74 0.87 1.64 -11.56
C ARG A 74 0.85 1.17 -10.11
N ARG A 75 1.00 -0.13 -9.88
CA ARG A 75 0.86 -0.76 -8.54
C ARG A 75 2.11 -1.53 -8.16
N VAL A 76 2.77 -1.06 -7.10
CA VAL A 76 3.80 -1.80 -6.39
C VAL A 76 3.19 -2.39 -5.12
N SER A 77 3.46 -3.65 -4.83
CA SER A 77 2.95 -4.36 -3.66
C SER A 77 4.08 -5.07 -2.95
N ILE A 78 4.25 -4.82 -1.65
CA ILE A 78 5.28 -5.41 -0.79
C ILE A 78 4.58 -6.20 0.31
N ASP A 79 4.92 -7.49 0.44
CA ASP A 79 4.51 -8.32 1.57
C ASP A 79 5.58 -8.26 2.66
N ALA A 80 5.31 -7.45 3.68
CA ALA A 80 6.07 -7.29 4.90
C ALA A 80 5.42 -8.01 6.10
N THR A 81 4.54 -8.99 5.88
CA THR A 81 3.99 -9.82 6.96
C THR A 81 5.06 -10.64 7.67
N THR A 82 6.17 -10.93 6.98
CA THR A 82 7.34 -11.61 7.52
C THR A 82 8.60 -10.85 7.09
N VAL A 83 9.31 -10.27 8.05
CA VAL A 83 10.64 -9.67 7.86
C VAL A 83 11.73 -10.57 8.47
N PRO A 84 12.93 -10.64 7.87
CA PRO A 84 13.40 -9.89 6.69
C PRO A 84 12.87 -10.46 5.37
N ILE A 85 12.68 -9.58 4.37
CA ILE A 85 12.17 -9.93 3.05
C ILE A 85 13.36 -10.23 2.11
N PRO A 86 13.47 -11.44 1.53
CA PRO A 86 14.57 -11.78 0.62
C PRO A 86 14.41 -11.06 -0.73
N ALA A 87 15.50 -10.49 -1.25
CA ALA A 87 15.49 -9.70 -2.49
C ALA A 87 15.43 -10.57 -3.76
N GLU A 88 16.18 -11.66 -3.79
CA GLU A 88 16.34 -12.51 -5.00
C GLU A 88 15.02 -13.15 -5.48
N PRO A 89 14.15 -13.69 -4.61
CA PRO A 89 12.83 -14.19 -5.02
C PRO A 89 11.90 -13.10 -5.57
N LEU A 90 12.19 -11.82 -5.30
CA LEU A 90 11.46 -10.68 -5.84
C LEU A 90 12.05 -10.17 -7.15
N GLY A 91 13.10 -10.79 -7.70
CA GLY A 91 13.79 -10.30 -8.89
C GLY A 91 14.67 -9.07 -8.63
N LEU A 92 14.97 -8.75 -7.36
CA LEU A 92 15.81 -7.61 -7.00
C LEU A 92 17.28 -8.03 -6.86
N SER A 93 18.17 -7.06 -7.10
CA SER A 93 19.60 -7.22 -6.84
C SER A 93 19.90 -7.47 -5.35
N ARG A 94 21.05 -8.09 -5.04
CA ARG A 94 21.49 -8.30 -3.65
C ARG A 94 21.66 -6.99 -2.87
N SER A 95 22.19 -5.97 -3.53
CA SER A 95 22.36 -4.62 -2.99
C SER A 95 22.20 -3.62 -4.12
N GLY A 96 21.44 -2.55 -3.89
CA GLY A 96 21.16 -1.56 -4.91
C GLY A 96 19.86 -0.81 -4.66
N ARG A 97 19.54 0.09 -5.59
CA ARG A 97 18.30 0.86 -5.61
C ARG A 97 17.61 0.67 -6.95
N LEU A 98 16.30 0.49 -6.90
CA LEU A 98 15.42 0.44 -8.05
C LEU A 98 14.36 1.51 -7.87
N THR A 99 14.28 2.44 -8.82
CA THR A 99 13.25 3.48 -8.82
C THR A 99 12.20 3.12 -9.85
N VAL A 100 10.95 3.03 -9.39
CA VAL A 100 9.77 2.88 -10.23
C VAL A 100 9.13 4.26 -10.35
N VAL A 101 8.83 4.67 -11.58
CA VAL A 101 8.15 5.93 -11.90
C VAL A 101 7.06 5.65 -12.93
N PRO A 102 5.91 6.33 -12.84
CA PRO A 102 4.85 6.13 -13.80
C PRO A 102 5.31 6.59 -15.19
N PRO A 103 4.85 5.92 -16.27
CA PRO A 103 5.27 6.23 -17.63
C PRO A 103 4.80 7.61 -18.12
N THR A 104 3.81 8.19 -17.43
CA THR A 104 3.23 9.50 -17.75
C THR A 104 3.43 10.44 -16.57
N GLU A 105 3.99 11.62 -16.85
CA GLU A 105 4.17 12.68 -15.86
C GLU A 105 2.82 13.14 -15.27
N GLY A 106 2.81 13.47 -13.97
CA GLY A 106 1.60 13.92 -13.28
C GLY A 106 0.62 12.81 -12.89
N VAL A 107 0.98 11.54 -13.13
CA VAL A 107 0.19 10.37 -12.74
C VAL A 107 0.76 9.76 -11.46
N TYR A 108 -0.13 9.27 -10.59
CA TYR A 108 0.28 8.56 -9.38
C TYR A 108 0.59 7.09 -9.64
N GLU A 109 1.63 6.61 -8.98
CA GLU A 109 1.85 5.23 -8.60
C GLU A 109 1.33 4.95 -7.20
N TYR A 110 1.11 3.66 -6.96
CA TYR A 110 0.53 3.16 -5.75
C TYR A 110 1.42 2.11 -5.13
N LEU A 111 2.06 2.44 -4.01
CA LEU A 111 2.72 1.45 -3.18
C LEU A 111 1.71 0.88 -2.19
N THR A 112 1.55 -0.44 -2.19
CA THR A 112 0.84 -1.17 -1.14
C THR A 112 1.85 -1.92 -0.27
N VAL A 113 1.81 -1.72 1.04
CA VAL A 113 2.58 -2.49 2.01
C VAL A 113 1.61 -3.33 2.85
N LEU A 114 1.81 -4.65 2.83
CA LEU A 114 1.06 -5.61 3.64
C LEU A 114 1.90 -5.99 4.85
N GLY A 115 1.39 -5.80 6.07
CA GLY A 115 2.01 -6.25 7.31
C GLY A 115 1.09 -7.16 8.13
N PRO A 116 1.52 -7.67 9.29
CA PRO A 116 0.72 -8.61 10.09
C PRO A 116 -0.65 -8.07 10.51
N GLY A 117 -0.80 -6.75 10.63
CA GLY A 117 -2.04 -6.06 11.00
C GLY A 117 -2.94 -5.66 9.82
N GLY A 118 -2.55 -5.95 8.57
CA GLY A 118 -3.31 -5.60 7.37
C GLY A 118 -2.48 -4.87 6.31
N GLY A 119 -3.17 -4.32 5.31
CA GLY A 119 -2.55 -3.64 4.18
C GLY A 119 -2.74 -2.13 4.18
N MET A 120 -1.80 -1.43 3.57
CA MET A 120 -1.92 0.00 3.35
C MET A 120 -1.40 0.45 2.02
N ARG A 121 -2.06 1.44 1.45
CA ARG A 121 -1.73 2.05 0.17
C ARG A 121 -1.27 3.49 0.35
N PHE A 122 -0.22 3.81 -0.40
CA PHE A 122 0.43 5.11 -0.51
C PHE A 122 0.37 5.52 -1.97
N ASN A 123 0.11 6.81 -2.18
CA ASN A 123 0.11 7.39 -3.51
C ASN A 123 1.37 8.23 -3.60
N GLY A 124 2.11 8.08 -4.69
CA GLY A 124 3.29 8.89 -4.97
C GLY A 124 3.52 8.99 -6.47
N THR A 125 4.51 9.76 -6.85
CA THR A 125 4.97 9.93 -8.23
C THR A 125 6.27 9.15 -8.49
N SER A 126 6.84 8.57 -7.43
CA SER A 126 8.01 7.70 -7.48
C SER A 126 7.97 6.74 -6.30
N THR A 127 8.34 5.48 -6.56
CA THR A 127 8.61 4.47 -5.54
C THR A 127 10.06 3.98 -5.68
N GLU A 128 10.91 4.25 -4.70
CA GLU A 128 12.26 3.71 -4.63
C GLU A 128 12.31 2.48 -3.71
N ILE A 129 12.87 1.39 -4.21
CA ILE A 129 13.07 0.13 -3.53
C ILE A 129 14.57 -0.04 -3.30
N THR A 130 14.98 -0.12 -2.03
CA THR A 130 16.40 -0.28 -1.65
C THR A 130 16.64 -1.68 -1.12
N THR A 131 17.67 -2.34 -1.63
CA THR A 131 18.14 -3.64 -1.16
C THR A 131 19.53 -3.55 -0.56
N ALA A 132 19.80 -4.35 0.46
CA ALA A 132 21.11 -4.50 1.07
C ALA A 132 21.29 -5.93 1.57
N GLY A 133 22.45 -6.52 1.30
CA GLY A 133 22.81 -7.82 1.87
C GLY A 133 21.91 -9.00 1.42
N GLY A 134 21.18 -8.86 0.31
CA GLY A 134 20.27 -9.87 -0.22
C GLY A 134 18.84 -9.75 0.29
N ARG A 135 18.51 -8.64 0.94
CA ARG A 135 17.21 -8.36 1.54
C ARG A 135 16.69 -7.01 1.10
N LEU A 136 15.37 -6.85 1.12
CA LEU A 136 14.74 -5.55 1.01
C LEU A 136 15.04 -4.76 2.29
N ALA A 137 15.68 -3.61 2.16
CA ALA A 137 16.07 -2.75 3.27
C ALA A 137 15.04 -1.64 3.48
N ALA A 138 14.62 -0.98 2.40
CA ALA A 138 13.67 0.12 2.48
C ALA A 138 12.77 0.22 1.23
N ALA A 139 11.61 0.83 1.42
CA ALA A 139 10.74 1.30 0.34
C ALA A 139 10.33 2.74 0.62
N ARG A 140 10.61 3.64 -0.32
CA ARG A 140 10.38 5.07 -0.22
C ARG A 140 9.38 5.51 -1.27
N VAL A 141 8.33 6.21 -0.86
CA VAL A 141 7.32 6.79 -1.74
C VAL A 141 7.43 8.29 -1.65
N GLU A 142 7.65 8.93 -2.78
CA GLU A 142 7.69 10.38 -2.90
C GLU A 142 6.45 10.88 -3.62
N ASP A 143 5.78 11.89 -3.06
CA ASP A 143 4.70 12.61 -3.73
C ASP A 143 5.21 14.00 -4.17
N SER A 144 5.83 14.05 -5.35
CA SER A 144 6.43 15.27 -5.90
C SER A 144 5.44 16.17 -6.64
N THR A 145 4.27 15.65 -7.05
CA THR A 145 3.24 16.45 -7.75
C THR A 145 2.32 17.20 -6.82
N ARG A 146 2.25 16.78 -5.55
CA ARG A 146 1.36 17.39 -4.57
C ARG A 146 2.11 18.44 -3.77
N VAL A 147 2.27 19.60 -4.39
CA VAL A 147 2.69 20.83 -3.71
C VAL A 147 1.58 21.23 -2.73
N LEU A 148 1.71 20.83 -1.47
CA LEU A 148 0.70 21.07 -0.44
C LEU A 148 0.98 22.38 0.29
N GLY A 149 -0.05 23.20 0.43
CA GLY A 149 -0.01 24.30 1.40
C GLY A 149 0.01 23.76 2.83
N TYR A 150 0.61 24.51 3.75
CA TYR A 150 0.75 24.18 5.18
C TYR A 150 -0.43 23.44 5.83
N ARG A 151 -1.67 23.92 5.67
CA ARG A 151 -2.86 23.30 6.29
C ARG A 151 -3.11 21.89 5.78
N ASN A 152 -3.02 21.69 4.47
CA ASN A 152 -3.21 20.38 3.86
C ASN A 152 -2.09 19.42 4.26
N THR A 153 -0.86 19.92 4.42
CA THR A 153 0.26 19.14 4.94
C THR A 153 0.00 18.66 6.36
N LEU A 154 -0.43 19.56 7.25
CA LEU A 154 -0.73 19.21 8.63
C LEU A 154 -1.89 18.21 8.73
N ASP A 155 -2.95 18.38 7.93
CA ASP A 155 -4.08 17.44 7.91
C ASP A 155 -3.68 16.08 7.36
N LEU A 156 -2.79 16.04 6.35
CA LEU A 156 -2.22 14.79 5.85
C LEU A 156 -1.36 14.11 6.93
N LEU A 157 -0.49 14.84 7.62
CA LEU A 157 0.34 14.29 8.70
C LEU A 157 -0.52 13.76 9.85
N ARG A 158 -1.62 14.45 10.22
CA ARG A 158 -2.61 13.96 11.20
C ARG A 158 -3.32 12.69 10.75
N GLY A 159 -3.80 12.67 9.50
CA GLY A 159 -4.46 11.49 8.93
C GLY A 159 -3.54 10.28 8.91
N ARG A 160 -2.25 10.50 8.61
CA ARG A 160 -1.20 9.49 8.72
C ARG A 160 -0.99 9.06 10.16
N ALA A 161 -0.74 10.01 11.07
CA ALA A 161 -0.45 9.72 12.45
C ALA A 161 -1.54 8.88 13.12
N ALA A 162 -2.81 9.26 12.95
CA ALA A 162 -3.96 8.52 13.43
C ALA A 162 -4.03 7.09 12.86
N ARG A 163 -3.63 6.90 11.60
CA ARG A 163 -3.64 5.59 10.93
C ARG A 163 -2.48 4.68 11.38
N TYR A 164 -1.35 5.25 11.79
CA TYR A 164 -0.13 4.52 12.17
C TYR A 164 0.11 4.44 13.67
N GLY A 165 -0.79 4.99 14.48
CA GLY A 165 -0.62 5.07 15.93
C GLY A 165 0.51 6.02 16.35
N ILE A 166 0.86 7.00 15.52
CA ILE A 166 1.81 8.05 15.88
C ILE A 166 1.07 9.02 16.82
N PRO A 167 1.60 9.32 18.02
CA PRO A 167 0.98 10.26 18.95
C PRO A 167 0.84 11.66 18.38
N ASP A 168 -0.26 12.35 18.69
CA ASP A 168 -0.46 13.77 18.31
C ASP A 168 0.64 14.69 18.88
N ALA A 169 1.27 14.30 19.98
CA ALA A 169 2.40 15.01 20.55
C ALA A 169 3.58 15.13 19.56
N ASP A 170 3.77 14.12 18.71
CA ASP A 170 4.81 14.10 17.67
C ASP A 170 4.47 15.00 16.48
N LEU A 171 3.25 15.56 16.44
CA LEU A 171 2.81 16.56 15.46
C LEU A 171 2.80 17.98 16.02
N ALA A 172 2.86 18.14 17.34
CA ALA A 172 2.73 19.45 18.00
C ALA A 172 3.85 20.43 17.61
N GLY A 173 5.01 19.90 17.20
CA GLY A 173 6.15 20.71 16.73
C GLY A 173 5.98 21.29 15.33
N PHE A 174 5.12 20.71 14.48
CA PHE A 174 4.99 21.11 13.08
C PHE A 174 4.54 22.57 12.89
N PRO A 175 3.48 23.07 13.56
CA PRO A 175 3.08 24.48 13.46
C PRO A 175 4.19 25.45 13.84
N THR A 176 4.92 25.15 14.92
CA THR A 176 6.01 25.99 15.42
C THR A 176 7.20 26.01 14.46
N ALA A 177 7.53 24.86 13.86
CA ALA A 177 8.57 24.77 12.84
C ALA A 177 8.19 25.57 11.58
N ALA A 178 6.94 25.43 11.13
CA ALA A 178 6.42 26.16 9.98
C ALA A 178 6.44 27.68 10.19
N GLU A 179 5.96 28.15 11.36
CA GLU A 179 5.95 29.58 11.69
C GLU A 179 7.36 30.17 11.71
N ARG A 180 8.32 29.45 12.30
CA ARG A 180 9.72 29.88 12.35
C ARG A 180 10.33 29.98 10.96
N ALA A 181 10.08 28.97 10.12
CA ALA A 181 10.61 28.90 8.76
C ALA A 181 10.02 30.00 7.86
N PHE A 182 8.70 30.24 7.96
CA PHE A 182 8.02 31.32 7.24
C PHE A 182 8.57 32.70 7.63
N LYS A 183 8.78 32.96 8.93
CA LYS A 183 9.38 34.22 9.41
C LYS A 183 10.81 34.45 8.91
N ALA A 184 11.55 33.36 8.68
CA ALA A 184 12.94 33.40 8.24
C ALA A 184 13.12 33.29 6.72
N ASP A 185 12.03 33.16 5.96
CA ASP A 185 12.04 32.82 4.52
C ASP A 185 12.97 31.63 4.21
N ALA A 186 12.87 30.59 5.03
CA ALA A 186 13.76 29.43 4.99
C ALA A 186 12.98 28.14 4.75
N ALA A 187 13.62 27.18 4.07
CA ALA A 187 13.10 25.82 4.01
C ALA A 187 13.25 25.13 5.37
N TYR A 188 12.34 24.19 5.66
CA TYR A 188 12.44 23.34 6.84
C TYR A 188 12.01 21.91 6.52
N GLU A 189 12.50 20.97 7.32
CA GLU A 189 12.12 19.58 7.25
C GLU A 189 11.53 19.15 8.59
N TYR A 190 10.41 18.44 8.53
CA TYR A 190 9.75 17.86 9.69
C TYR A 190 9.58 16.37 9.49
N ARG A 191 9.98 15.57 10.49
CA ARG A 191 9.91 14.11 10.43
C ARG A 191 9.07 13.59 11.58
N ILE A 192 8.19 12.65 11.28
CA ILE A 192 7.53 11.80 12.27
C ILE A 192 7.92 10.36 12.02
N HIS A 193 8.05 9.59 13.09
CA HIS A 193 8.56 8.22 13.04
C HIS A 193 7.73 7.30 13.93
N THR A 194 7.60 6.05 13.52
CA THR A 194 7.06 4.97 14.33
C THR A 194 7.75 3.67 13.97
N ASP A 195 8.06 2.83 14.96
CA ASP A 195 8.69 1.52 14.76
C ASP A 195 7.70 0.41 14.37
N ASN A 196 6.40 0.69 14.39
CA ASN A 196 5.37 -0.37 14.35
C ASN A 196 4.20 -0.05 13.41
N ALA A 197 4.41 0.77 12.38
CA ALA A 197 3.42 0.93 11.32
C ALA A 197 3.27 -0.39 10.56
N LEU A 198 2.15 -1.10 10.77
CA LEU A 198 1.90 -2.42 10.16
C LEU A 198 2.97 -3.46 10.54
N GLY A 199 3.65 -3.33 11.68
CA GLY A 199 4.73 -4.23 12.08
C GLY A 199 6.11 -3.90 11.49
N VAL A 200 6.28 -2.75 10.84
CA VAL A 200 7.56 -2.24 10.34
C VAL A 200 7.77 -0.78 10.71
N ALA A 201 9.00 -0.30 10.64
CA ALA A 201 9.31 1.10 10.90
C ALA A 201 8.88 1.98 9.71
N LEU A 202 8.25 3.11 10.00
CA LEU A 202 7.83 4.12 9.03
C LEU A 202 8.32 5.50 9.48
N THR A 203 8.98 6.20 8.56
CA THR A 203 9.30 7.61 8.72
C THR A 203 8.54 8.41 7.67
N VAL A 204 7.80 9.42 8.11
CA VAL A 204 7.15 10.39 7.21
C VAL A 204 7.90 11.70 7.30
N THR A 205 8.38 12.19 6.17
CA THR A 205 9.14 13.42 6.04
C THR A 205 8.34 14.44 5.25
N ALA A 206 8.15 15.62 5.83
CA ALA A 206 7.62 16.81 5.16
C ALA A 206 8.75 17.81 4.95
N THR A 207 9.09 18.09 3.70
CA THR A 207 10.06 19.12 3.33
C THR A 207 9.31 20.31 2.77
N CYS A 208 9.40 21.44 3.45
CA CYS A 208 8.63 22.63 3.13
C CYS A 208 9.54 23.80 2.77
N SER A 209 9.12 24.61 1.82
CA SER A 209 9.79 25.83 1.37
C SER A 209 9.25 27.08 2.10
N GLY A 210 9.98 28.19 2.03
CA GLY A 210 9.59 29.48 2.63
C GLY A 210 8.26 30.02 2.09
N ASP A 211 7.84 29.60 0.90
CA ASP A 211 6.54 29.91 0.28
C ASP A 211 5.37 29.07 0.83
N SER A 212 5.58 28.31 1.91
CA SER A 212 4.57 27.46 2.57
C SER A 212 4.13 26.22 1.77
N THR A 213 4.85 25.88 0.71
CA THR A 213 4.64 24.63 -0.02
C THR A 213 5.44 23.49 0.58
N CYS A 214 4.89 22.28 0.58
CA CYS A 214 5.54 21.10 1.13
C CYS A 214 5.47 19.91 0.18
N MET A 215 6.54 19.14 0.16
CA MET A 215 6.61 17.79 -0.42
C MET A 215 6.64 16.76 0.72
N ILE A 216 6.08 15.58 0.43
CA ILE A 216 5.94 14.52 1.42
C ILE A 216 6.59 13.24 0.92
N VAL A 217 7.32 12.59 1.81
CA VAL A 217 7.97 11.30 1.56
C VAL A 217 7.61 10.35 2.70
N ASP A 218 7.13 9.15 2.34
CA ASP A 218 7.00 8.01 3.24
C ASP A 218 8.16 7.06 3.02
N GLU A 219 8.83 6.63 4.09
CA GLU A 219 9.92 5.66 4.01
C GLU A 219 9.70 4.53 5.01
N PHE A 220 9.55 3.33 4.47
CA PHE A 220 9.48 2.09 5.22
C PHE A 220 10.87 1.49 5.36
N SER A 221 11.19 1.01 6.56
CA SER A 221 12.38 0.21 6.83
C SER A 221 11.99 -1.19 7.26
N PHE A 222 12.62 -2.20 6.65
CA PHE A 222 12.24 -3.62 6.79
C PHE A 222 13.22 -4.45 7.63
N GLY A 223 14.23 -3.83 8.24
CA GLY A 223 15.19 -4.48 9.15
C GLY A 223 16.46 -5.00 8.48
#